data_AF-A0A7Y4WD13-F1
#
_entry.id   AF-A0A7Y4WD13-F1
#
_cell.length_a   1.000
_cell.length_b   1.000
_cell.length_c   1.000
_cell.angle_alpha   90.00
_cell.angle_beta   90.00
_cell.angle_gamma   90.00
#
_symmetry.space_group_name_H-M   'P 1'
#
loop_
_entity.id
_entity.type
_entity.pdbx_description
1 polymer ?
#
loop_
_entity_poly.entity_id
_entity_poly.type
_entity_poly.pdbx_seq_one_letter_code
_entity_poly.pdbx_strand_id
1 'polypeptide(L)' 'MALQRPITDRIFDFLQTSPEGEFEALTTRYPEFTASEFYTELGRLSRNGQVKITRGVGSFTIKQTATFT' A
#
# COMPACT_ATOMS: atom_id res chain seq x y z
N MET A 1 7.78 -18.45 -9.62
CA MET A 1 8.20 -17.20 -8.95
C MET A 1 7.21 -16.14 -9.39
N ALA A 2 6.34 -15.66 -8.49
CA ALA A 2 5.38 -14.63 -8.87
C ALA A 2 6.16 -13.36 -9.21
N LEU A 3 5.99 -12.82 -10.42
CA LEU A 3 6.47 -11.49 -10.75
C LEU A 3 5.82 -10.51 -9.78
N GLN A 4 6.53 -10.14 -8.70
CA GLN A 4 6.16 -8.99 -7.89
C GLN A 4 6.16 -7.79 -8.83
N ARG A 5 5.00 -7.13 -8.92
CA ARG A 5 4.86 -5.95 -9.76
C ARG A 5 5.66 -4.84 -9.10
N PRO A 6 6.31 -3.95 -9.86
CA PRO A 6 7.13 -2.88 -9.29
C PRO A 6 6.35 -1.99 -8.31
N ILE A 7 5.04 -1.80 -8.51
CA ILE A 7 4.17 -1.08 -7.58
C ILE A 7 3.99 -1.78 -6.22
N THR A 8 3.96 -3.11 -6.20
CA THR A 8 3.85 -3.89 -4.95
C THR A 8 5.07 -3.66 -4.07
N ASP A 9 6.26 -3.67 -4.66
CA ASP A 9 7.51 -3.47 -3.93
C ASP A 9 7.60 -2.05 -3.38
N ARG A 10 7.20 -1.03 -4.16
CA ARG A 10 7.13 0.36 -3.67
C ARG A 10 6.19 0.55 -2.48
N ILE A 11 5.04 -0.12 -2.50
CA ILE A 11 4.09 -0.08 -1.37
C ILE A 11 4.74 -0.68 -0.13
N PHE A 12 5.42 -1.82 -0.24
CA PHE A 12 6.07 -2.43 0.92
C PHE A 12 7.29 -1.64 1.40
N ASP A 13 8.14 -1.13 0.52
CA ASP A 13 9.26 -0.25 0.87
C ASP A 13 8.79 0.98 1.66
N PHE A 14 7.65 1.57 1.26
CA PHE A 14 7.04 2.67 2.00
C PHE A 14 6.62 2.27 3.41
N LEU A 15 5.89 1.15 3.51
CA LEU A 15 5.34 0.67 4.79
C LEU A 15 6.43 0.08 5.72
N GLN A 16 7.58 -0.33 5.20
CA GLN A 16 8.74 -0.71 6.01
C GLN A 16 9.31 0.49 6.77
N THR A 17 9.31 1.68 6.15
CA THR A 17 9.82 2.91 6.79
C THR A 17 8.81 3.54 7.75
N SER A 18 7.51 3.35 7.51
CA SER A 18 6.43 3.82 8.37
C SER A 18 5.36 2.74 8.51
N PRO A 19 5.16 2.13 9.70
CA PRO A 19 4.23 1.03 9.88
C PRO A 19 2.77 1.40 9.59
N GLU A 20 2.46 2.70 9.58
CA GLU A 20 1.22 3.27 9.06
C GLU A 20 1.56 4.50 8.22
N GLY A 21 1.00 4.59 7.02
CA GLY A 21 1.27 5.69 6.10
C GLY A 21 0.00 6.14 5.38
N GLU A 22 -0.11 7.44 5.13
CA GLU A 22 -1.23 8.01 4.38
C GLU A 22 -1.11 7.68 2.89
N PHE A 23 -2.25 7.44 2.25
CA PHE A 23 -2.31 7.18 0.80
C PHE A 23 -1.76 8.35 -0.02
N GLU A 24 -2.05 9.59 0.40
CA GLU A 24 -1.54 10.78 -0.28
C GLU A 24 0.00 10.87 -0.21
N ALA A 25 0.58 10.49 0.92
CA ALA A 25 2.03 10.41 1.08
C ALA A 25 2.64 9.32 0.18
N LEU A 26 1.96 8.18 0.01
CA LEU A 26 2.38 7.12 -0.90
C LEU A 26 2.37 7.60 -2.36
N THR A 27 1.29 8.24 -2.82
CA THR A 27 1.18 8.76 -4.20
C THR A 27 2.15 9.91 -4.47
N THR A 28 2.46 10.71 -3.45
CA THR A 28 3.44 11.81 -3.56
C THR A 28 4.87 11.28 -3.64
N ARG A 29 5.19 10.20 -2.92
CA ARG A 29 6.54 9.62 -2.89
C ARG A 29 6.90 8.87 -4.18
N TYR A 30 5.91 8.30 -4.86
CA TYR A 30 6.10 7.52 -6.09
C TYR A 30 5.21 8.05 -7.21
N PRO A 31 5.52 9.24 -7.77
CA PRO A 31 4.73 9.88 -8.81
C PRO A 31 4.77 9.12 -10.15
N GLU A 32 5.61 8.10 -10.28
CA GLU A 32 5.66 7.22 -11.47
C GLU A 32 4.42 6.33 -11.62
N PHE A 33 3.61 6.18 -10.58
CA PHE A 33 2.34 5.44 -10.60
C PHE A 33 1.16 6.35 -10.34
N THR A 34 0.03 6.02 -10.95
CA THR A 34 -1.24 6.73 -10.73
C THR A 34 -1.92 6.30 -9.43
N ALA A 35 -2.74 7.17 -8.87
CA ALA A 35 -3.57 6.84 -7.70
C ALA A 35 -4.46 5.61 -7.96
N SER A 36 -4.99 5.44 -9.19
CA SER A 36 -5.81 4.29 -9.56
C SER A 36 -5.06 2.96 -9.55
N GLU A 37 -3.78 2.96 -9.95
CA GLU A 37 -2.91 1.79 -9.87
C GLU A 37 -2.63 1.42 -8.41
N PHE A 38 -2.33 2.40 -7.56
CA PHE A 38 -2.18 2.17 -6.12
C PHE A 38 -3.46 1.63 -5.50
N TYR A 39 -4.62 2.20 -5.80
CA TYR A 39 -5.90 1.72 -5.30
C TYR A 39 -6.17 0.26 -5.69
N THR A 40 -5.90 -0.07 -6.95
CA THR A 40 -6.09 -1.43 -7.46
C THR A 40 -5.18 -2.42 -6.75
N GLU A 41 -3.90 -2.07 -6.60
CA GLU A 41 -2.91 -2.94 -5.98
C GLU A 41 -3.13 -3.07 -4.47
N LEU A 42 -3.39 -1.97 -3.75
CA LEU A 42 -3.76 -1.99 -2.33
C LEU A 42 -5.02 -2.81 -2.09
N GLY A 43 -6.02 -2.73 -2.98
CA GLY A 43 -7.21 -3.57 -2.93
C GLY A 43 -6.90 -5.06 -3.13
N ARG A 44 -5.91 -5.40 -3.97
CA ARG A 44 -5.41 -6.78 -4.11
C ARG A 44 -4.69 -7.24 -2.84
N LEU A 45 -3.77 -6.44 -2.31
CA LEU A 45 -2.99 -6.74 -1.12
C LEU A 45 -3.86 -6.87 0.14
N SER A 46 -4.89 -6.03 0.26
CA SER A 46 -5.85 -6.06 1.35
C SER A 46 -6.68 -7.35 1.35
N ARG A 47 -7.17 -7.77 0.17
CA ARG A 47 -7.86 -9.07 0.01
C ARG A 47 -6.99 -10.27 0.37
N ASN A 48 -5.68 -10.16 0.12
CA ASN A 48 -4.70 -11.19 0.50
C ASN A 48 -4.27 -11.10 1.97
N GLY A 49 -4.80 -10.15 2.74
CA GLY A 49 -4.43 -9.94 4.15
C GLY A 49 -3.04 -9.35 4.37
N GLN A 50 -2.37 -8.86 3.32
CA GLN A 50 -0.99 -8.35 3.39
C GLN A 50 -0.93 -6.90 3.89
N VAL A 51 -1.99 -6.12 3.63
CA VAL A 51 -2.14 -4.75 4.13
C VAL A 51 -3.53 -4.55 4.70
N LYS A 52 -3.66 -3.62 5.64
CA LYS A 52 -4.93 -3.12 6.15
C LYS A 52 -5.12 -1.69 5.67
N ILE A 53 -6.30 -1.44 5.16
CA ILE A 53 -6.77 -0.13 4.72
C ILE A 53 -7.72 0.41 5.78
N THR A 54 -7.44 1.59 6.31
CA THR A 54 -8.36 2.29 7.22
C THR A 54 -8.84 3.56 6.54
N ARG A 55 -10.17 3.70 6.41
CA ARG A 55 -10.81 4.87 5.82
C ARG A 55 -11.25 5.81 6.94
N GLY A 56 -10.61 6.97 7.05
CA GLY A 56 -11.03 8.07 7.90
C GLY A 56 -11.91 9.06 7.14
N VAL A 57 -12.41 10.07 7.85
CA VAL A 57 -13.09 11.20 7.22
C VAL A 57 -12.03 12.07 6.53
N GLY A 58 -11.97 12.02 5.20
CA GLY A 58 -11.05 12.84 4.39
C GLY A 58 -9.63 12.28 4.25
N SER A 59 -9.28 11.19 4.93
CA SER A 59 -7.97 10.54 4.81
C SER A 59 -8.08 9.03 4.73
N PHE A 60 -7.07 8.40 4.13
CA PHE A 60 -6.96 6.97 3.99
C PHE A 60 -5.58 6.55 4.46
N THR A 61 -5.51 5.68 5.46
CA THR A 61 -4.23 5.14 5.94
C THR A 61 -4.07 3.69 5.52
N ILE A 62 -2.83 3.33 5.24
CA ILE A 62 -2.39 1.99 4.84
C ILE A 62 -1.44 1.52 5.92
N LYS A 63 -1.66 0.31 6.40
CA LYS A 63 -0.81 -0.36 7.37
C LYS A 63 -0.42 -1.72 6.85
N GLN A 64 0.84 -2.09 6.98
CA GLN A 64 1.24 -3.47 6.69
C GLN A 64 0.69 -4.39 7.78
N THR A 65 0.06 -5.48 7.37
CA THR A 65 -0.33 -6.53 8.30
C THR A 65 0.88 -7.43 8.47
N ALA A 66 1.37 -7.59 9.71
CA ALA A 66 2.35 -8.63 10.00
C ALA A 66 1.67 -9.98 9.71
N THR A 67 1.98 -10.57 8.56
CA THR A 67 1.56 -11.93 8.26
C THR A 67 2.34 -12.82 9.23
N PHE A 68 1.73 -13.16 10.36
CA PHE A 68 2.23 -14.21 11.23
C PHE A 68 2.18 -15.51 10.40
N THR A 69 3.36 -15.97 9.99
CA THR A 69 3.58 -17.35 9.57
C THR A 69 4.32 -18.05 10.71
#